data_AF-A0A0G3BIC1-F1
#
_entry.id   AF-A0A0G3BIC1-F1
#
_cell.length_a   1.000
_cell.length_b   1.000
_cell.length_c   1.000
_cell.angle_alpha   90.00
_cell.angle_beta   90.00
_cell.angle_gamma   90.00
#
_symmetry.space_group_name_H-M   'P 1'
#
loop_
_entity.id
_entity.type
_entity.pdbx_description
1 polymer ?
#
loop_
_entity_poly.entity_id
_entity_poly.type
_entity_poly.pdbx_seq_one_letter_code
_entity_poly.pdbx_strand_id
1 'polypeptide(L)'
;MIDQSGIPWYNSGVDDFDAYVANRPFARDGEASVWWSQSDVISGPQTATLDFDLGGTWRIESFAFWNILGSYGFDSFDVLVSDDASFTDAKLLGNFTAVQQPAVDEWGEEVGNYAQVFELAPITGSFVRLRSTGGWVWEEGFNEIAFEVSPVPEPETYALMAGGLTLLAWAQRRRRAATAA
;
A
#
# COMPACT_ATOMS: atom_id res chain seq x y z
N MET A 1 -8.71 12.17 -7.84
CA MET A 1 -8.08 12.10 -6.52
C MET A 1 -9.17 12.34 -5.50
N ILE A 2 -9.24 11.51 -4.47
CA ILE A 2 -10.21 11.67 -3.36
C ILE A 2 -9.80 12.92 -2.56
N ASP A 3 -10.77 13.66 -2.03
CA ASP A 3 -10.48 14.79 -1.13
C ASP A 3 -9.90 14.30 0.20
N GLN A 4 -8.66 14.71 0.47
CA GLN A 4 -7.91 14.35 1.68
C GLN A 4 -7.91 15.48 2.73
N SER A 5 -8.69 16.55 2.55
CA SER A 5 -8.69 17.73 3.43
C SER A 5 -9.07 17.48 4.90
N GLY A 6 -9.49 16.26 5.25
CA GLY A 6 -9.85 15.82 6.61
C GLY A 6 -8.91 14.81 7.26
N ILE A 7 -7.82 14.38 6.60
CA ILE A 7 -6.86 13.39 7.12
C ILE A 7 -5.47 14.07 7.22
N PRO A 8 -4.71 13.89 8.31
CA PRO A 8 -3.31 14.30 8.32
C PRO A 8 -2.57 13.66 7.15
N TRP A 9 -1.79 14.44 6.39
CA TRP A 9 -1.15 13.94 5.19
C TRP A 9 -0.10 12.86 5.52
N TYR A 10 -0.07 11.78 4.74
CA TYR A 10 0.96 10.73 4.80
C TYR A 10 1.71 10.64 3.47
N ASN A 11 3.02 10.83 3.51
CA ASN A 11 3.93 10.66 2.37
C ASN A 11 4.59 9.27 2.45
N SER A 12 4.11 8.35 1.62
CA SER A 12 4.66 7.00 1.53
C SER A 12 6.16 7.01 1.22
N GLY A 13 6.94 6.23 2.00
CA GLY A 13 8.40 6.14 1.90
C GLY A 13 9.18 7.33 2.48
N VAL A 14 8.50 8.36 3.02
CA VAL A 14 9.11 9.53 3.66
C VAL A 14 8.71 9.64 5.12
N ASP A 15 7.41 9.56 5.41
CA ASP A 15 6.88 9.64 6.76
C ASP A 15 6.99 8.28 7.47
N ASP A 16 7.25 8.31 8.77
CA ASP A 16 7.26 7.13 9.64
C ASP A 16 5.81 6.60 9.78
N PHE A 17 5.56 5.43 9.21
CA PHE A 17 4.23 4.83 9.14
C PHE A 17 3.68 4.51 10.53
N ASP A 18 4.47 3.87 11.38
CA ASP A 18 4.11 3.52 12.75
C ASP A 18 3.74 4.76 13.57
N ALA A 19 4.58 5.80 13.48
CA ALA A 19 4.31 7.06 14.18
C ALA A 19 3.05 7.76 13.65
N TYR A 20 2.80 7.68 12.35
CA TYR A 20 1.62 8.25 11.72
C TYR A 20 0.34 7.55 12.19
N VAL A 21 0.24 6.22 12.09
CA VAL A 21 -0.96 5.46 12.49
C VAL A 21 -1.18 5.50 14.00
N ALA A 22 -0.12 5.61 14.81
CA ALA A 22 -0.20 5.78 16.26
C ALA A 22 -0.95 7.06 16.68
N ASN A 23 -0.97 8.10 15.83
CA ASN A 23 -1.75 9.31 16.06
C ASN A 23 -3.26 9.11 15.84
N ARG A 24 -3.69 7.89 15.48
CA ARG A 24 -5.09 7.52 15.23
C ARG A 24 -5.77 8.48 14.23
N PRO A 25 -5.23 8.65 13.02
CA PRO A 25 -5.88 9.44 11.98
C PRO A 25 -7.23 8.81 11.61
N PHE A 26 -8.24 9.65 11.42
CA PHE A 26 -9.54 9.23 10.90
C PHE A 26 -9.89 10.04 9.66
N ALA A 27 -10.74 9.48 8.81
CA ALA A 27 -11.28 10.15 7.65
C ALA A 27 -12.73 10.51 7.94
N ARG A 28 -13.15 11.72 7.56
CA ARG A 28 -14.56 12.12 7.65
C ARG A 28 -15.30 11.65 6.40
N ASP A 29 -16.44 11.01 6.60
CA ASP A 29 -17.31 10.56 5.51
C ASP A 29 -17.97 11.76 4.83
N GLY A 30 -17.90 11.79 3.50
CA GLY A 30 -18.43 12.86 2.66
C GLY A 30 -18.30 12.51 1.19
N GLU A 31 -19.17 13.08 0.35
CA GLU A 31 -19.24 12.71 -1.08
C GLU A 31 -17.94 12.98 -1.84
N ALA A 32 -17.14 13.98 -1.43
CA ALA A 32 -15.84 14.29 -2.04
C ALA A 32 -14.67 13.49 -1.44
N SER A 33 -14.82 12.97 -0.22
CA SER A 33 -13.78 12.26 0.55
C SER A 33 -13.92 10.75 0.50
N VAL A 34 -14.75 10.23 -0.41
CA VAL A 34 -15.02 8.80 -0.56
C VAL A 34 -14.90 8.42 -2.03
N TRP A 35 -14.13 7.36 -2.30
CA TRP A 35 -14.25 6.64 -3.55
C TRP A 35 -15.41 5.65 -3.46
N TRP A 36 -16.21 5.59 -4.52
CA TRP A 36 -17.36 4.70 -4.62
C TRP A 36 -17.15 3.72 -5.78
N SER A 37 -17.43 2.44 -5.54
CA SER A 37 -17.54 1.47 -6.61
C SER A 37 -18.76 1.79 -7.46
N GLN A 38 -18.63 1.65 -8.78
CA GLN A 38 -19.77 1.80 -9.67
C GLN A 38 -20.50 0.48 -9.76
N SER A 39 -21.83 0.53 -9.67
CA SER A 39 -22.68 -0.63 -9.90
C SER A 39 -23.78 -0.36 -10.89
N ASP A 40 -23.93 -1.27 -11.85
CA ASP A 40 -25.11 -1.34 -12.70
C ASP A 40 -26.23 -2.20 -12.07
N VAL A 41 -25.99 -2.79 -10.89
CA VAL A 41 -26.90 -3.75 -10.26
C VAL A 41 -27.49 -3.16 -8.97
N ILE A 42 -28.82 -3.02 -8.95
CA ILE A 42 -29.57 -2.40 -7.85
C ILE A 42 -29.55 -3.25 -6.55
N SER A 43 -29.17 -4.54 -6.62
CA SER A 43 -29.10 -5.40 -5.44
C SER A 43 -28.26 -6.66 -5.67
N GLY A 44 -27.39 -7.01 -4.72
CA GLY A 44 -26.57 -8.23 -4.72
C GLY A 44 -25.20 -7.98 -4.09
N PRO A 45 -24.42 -9.03 -3.76
CA PRO A 45 -23.07 -8.85 -3.26
C PRO A 45 -22.23 -8.18 -4.34
N GLN A 46 -21.81 -6.95 -4.06
CA GLN A 46 -20.96 -6.18 -4.93
C GLN A 46 -19.51 -6.55 -4.69
N THR A 47 -18.70 -6.52 -5.74
CA THR A 47 -17.26 -6.71 -5.63
C THR A 47 -16.55 -5.53 -6.29
N ALA A 48 -15.80 -4.77 -5.50
CA ALA A 48 -14.86 -3.80 -6.01
C ALA A 48 -13.47 -4.42 -6.22
N THR A 49 -12.74 -3.94 -7.22
CA THR A 49 -11.32 -4.20 -7.40
C THR A 49 -10.60 -2.87 -7.51
N LEU A 50 -9.60 -2.67 -6.65
CA LEU A 50 -8.78 -1.48 -6.56
C LEU A 50 -7.33 -1.87 -6.85
N ASP A 51 -6.77 -1.27 -7.89
CA ASP A 51 -5.40 -1.50 -8.31
C ASP A 51 -4.56 -0.25 -8.05
N PHE A 52 -3.46 -0.43 -7.33
CA PHE A 52 -2.53 0.62 -6.94
C PHE A 52 -1.18 0.38 -7.61
N ASP A 53 -0.71 1.35 -8.38
CA ASP A 53 0.66 1.43 -8.86
C ASP A 53 1.50 2.17 -7.81
N LEU A 54 2.53 1.50 -7.28
CA LEU A 54 3.41 2.07 -6.25
C LEU A 54 4.50 2.99 -6.84
N GLY A 55 4.54 3.16 -8.16
CA GLY A 55 5.52 4.00 -8.86
C GLY A 55 6.94 3.43 -8.89
N GLY A 56 7.12 2.20 -8.44
CA GLY A 56 8.40 1.51 -8.34
C GLY A 56 8.25 0.17 -7.63
N THR A 57 9.35 -0.56 -7.49
CA THR A 57 9.38 -1.81 -6.74
C THR A 57 9.74 -1.53 -5.28
N TRP A 58 8.84 -1.89 -4.37
CA TRP A 58 8.96 -1.60 -2.95
C TRP A 58 8.83 -2.85 -2.12
N ARG A 59 9.46 -2.86 -0.94
CA ARG A 59 9.14 -3.82 0.12
C ARG A 59 7.93 -3.28 0.87
N ILE A 60 6.90 -4.12 1.02
CA ILE A 60 5.62 -3.80 1.65
C ILE A 60 5.44 -4.76 2.82
N GLU A 61 5.01 -4.25 3.97
CA GLU A 61 4.80 -5.07 5.18
C GLU A 61 3.49 -4.79 5.91
N SER A 62 2.89 -3.62 5.73
CA SER A 62 1.56 -3.34 6.22
C SER A 62 0.85 -2.30 5.34
N PHE A 63 -0.44 -2.09 5.60
CA PHE A 63 -1.16 -0.93 5.06
C PHE A 63 -2.23 -0.46 6.05
N ALA A 64 -2.54 0.83 5.98
CA ALA A 64 -3.63 1.47 6.68
C ALA A 64 -4.79 1.69 5.71
N PHE A 65 -6.01 1.43 6.16
CA PHE A 65 -7.22 1.55 5.35
C PHE A 65 -8.29 2.34 6.12
N TRP A 66 -8.83 3.38 5.49
CA TRP A 66 -9.92 4.18 6.00
C TRP A 66 -11.19 3.79 5.27
N ASN A 67 -11.99 2.99 5.95
CA ASN A 67 -13.27 2.50 5.46
C ASN A 67 -14.40 3.48 5.79
N ILE A 68 -15.51 3.46 5.07
CA ILE A 68 -16.67 4.32 5.41
C ILE A 68 -17.62 3.65 6.40
N LEU A 69 -18.43 4.47 7.07
CA LEU A 69 -19.44 4.01 8.01
C LEU A 69 -20.59 3.24 7.34
N GLY A 70 -21.25 2.42 8.16
CA GLY A 70 -22.46 1.71 7.79
C GLY A 70 -22.27 0.59 6.75
N SER A 71 -23.36 0.24 6.09
CA SER A 71 -23.46 -0.89 5.15
C SER A 71 -22.95 -0.57 3.74
N TYR A 72 -22.05 0.39 3.61
CA TYR A 72 -21.43 0.76 2.35
C TYR A 72 -19.90 0.59 2.37
N GLY A 73 -19.30 0.36 3.55
CA GLY A 73 -17.87 0.06 3.64
C GLY A 73 -17.53 -1.33 3.13
N PHE A 74 -16.24 -1.55 2.88
CA PHE A 74 -15.71 -2.89 2.62
C PHE A 74 -15.89 -3.76 3.88
N ASP A 75 -16.33 -5.01 3.72
CA ASP A 75 -16.37 -5.98 4.83
C ASP A 75 -15.21 -6.97 4.71
N SER A 76 -15.19 -7.76 3.64
CA SER A 76 -14.18 -8.80 3.43
C SER A 76 -13.48 -8.59 2.09
N PHE A 77 -12.14 -8.70 2.08
CA PHE A 77 -11.35 -8.49 0.87
C PHE A 77 -10.06 -9.29 0.85
N ASP A 78 -9.55 -9.50 -0.36
CA ASP A 78 -8.26 -10.10 -0.63
C ASP A 78 -7.24 -9.02 -0.97
N VAL A 79 -6.01 -9.19 -0.49
CA VAL A 79 -4.89 -8.34 -0.90
C VAL A 79 -3.92 -9.18 -1.73
N LEU A 80 -3.61 -8.72 -2.93
CA LEU A 80 -2.66 -9.34 -3.83
C LEU A 80 -1.54 -8.36 -4.17
N VAL A 81 -0.34 -8.88 -4.43
CA VAL A 81 0.78 -8.11 -4.96
C VAL A 81 1.25 -8.69 -6.30
N SER A 82 1.69 -7.82 -7.20
CA SER A 82 2.30 -8.22 -8.47
C SER A 82 3.42 -7.26 -8.87
N ASP A 83 4.27 -7.72 -9.78
CA ASP A 83 5.24 -6.90 -10.52
C ASP A 83 4.72 -6.52 -11.92
N ASP A 84 3.50 -6.96 -12.25
CA ASP A 84 2.85 -6.68 -13.52
C ASP A 84 1.47 -6.05 -13.28
N ALA A 85 1.20 -4.94 -13.98
CA ALA A 85 -0.04 -4.19 -13.89
C ALA A 85 -1.28 -5.00 -14.28
N SER A 86 -1.11 -6.11 -15.02
CA SER A 86 -2.21 -7.00 -15.37
C SER A 86 -2.60 -8.00 -14.26
N PHE A 87 -1.75 -8.14 -13.23
CA PHE A 87 -1.90 -9.11 -12.15
C PHE A 87 -1.99 -10.59 -12.62
N THR A 88 -1.42 -10.93 -13.78
CA THR A 88 -1.46 -12.31 -14.31
C THR A 88 -0.75 -13.32 -13.40
N ASP A 89 0.38 -12.91 -12.79
CA ASP A 89 1.16 -13.72 -11.84
C ASP A 89 1.10 -13.16 -10.40
N ALA A 90 -0.08 -12.67 -9.99
CA ALA A 90 -0.26 -12.07 -8.67
C ALA A 90 -0.14 -13.09 -7.52
N LYS A 91 0.45 -12.65 -6.41
CA LYS A 91 0.56 -13.41 -5.17
C LYS A 91 -0.49 -12.92 -4.16
N LEU A 92 -1.31 -13.83 -3.65
CA LEU A 92 -2.21 -13.54 -2.54
C LEU A 92 -1.41 -13.34 -1.26
N LEU A 93 -1.56 -12.19 -0.61
CA LEU A 93 -0.93 -11.87 0.67
C LEU A 93 -1.80 -12.24 1.86
N GLY A 94 -3.11 -12.22 1.68
CA GLY A 94 -4.06 -12.62 2.69
C GLY A 94 -5.50 -12.30 2.32
N ASN A 95 -6.39 -12.83 3.14
CA ASN A 95 -7.82 -12.51 3.16
C ASN A 95 -8.07 -11.79 4.48
N PHE A 96 -8.68 -10.61 4.42
CA PHE A 96 -8.88 -9.74 5.57
C PHE A 96 -10.36 -9.39 5.71
N THR A 97 -10.74 -9.08 6.95
CA THR A 97 -12.06 -8.54 7.28
C THR A 97 -11.84 -7.20 7.97
N ALA A 98 -12.42 -6.14 7.40
CA ALA A 98 -12.47 -4.84 8.03
C ALA A 98 -13.51 -4.83 9.15
N VAL A 99 -13.24 -4.06 10.19
CA VAL A 99 -14.20 -3.80 11.25
C VAL A 99 -14.49 -2.32 11.31
N GLN A 100 -15.75 -1.95 11.53
CA GLN A 100 -16.14 -0.57 11.78
C GLN A 100 -15.41 -0.07 13.04
N GLN A 101 -14.72 1.07 12.92
CA GLN A 101 -14.06 1.78 14.02
C GLN A 101 -14.48 3.25 14.01
N PRO A 102 -15.74 3.55 14.40
CA PRO A 102 -16.28 4.89 14.22
C PRO A 102 -15.49 5.94 15.01
N ALA A 103 -15.14 7.03 14.32
CA ALA A 103 -14.74 8.28 14.94
C ALA A 103 -15.99 9.10 15.23
N VAL A 104 -16.03 9.70 16.43
CA VAL A 104 -17.14 10.55 16.85
C VAL A 104 -16.70 12.00 16.97
N ASP A 105 -17.60 12.92 16.68
CA ASP A 105 -17.38 14.35 16.90
C ASP A 105 -17.64 14.78 18.36
N GLU A 106 -17.59 16.08 18.62
CA GLU A 106 -17.82 16.66 19.96
C GLU A 106 -19.23 16.43 20.51
N TRP A 107 -20.19 16.07 19.64
CA TRP A 107 -21.58 15.77 20.00
C TRP A 107 -21.84 14.26 20.11
N GLY A 108 -20.83 13.43 19.84
CA GLY A 108 -20.93 11.98 19.87
C GLY A 108 -21.54 11.39 18.59
N GLU A 109 -21.63 12.15 17.50
CA GLU A 109 -22.10 11.67 16.21
C GLU A 109 -20.97 10.95 15.47
N GLU A 110 -21.25 9.78 14.88
CA GLU A 110 -20.29 9.08 14.03
C GLU A 110 -20.07 9.87 12.75
N VAL A 111 -18.83 10.27 12.50
CA VAL A 111 -18.47 11.15 11.37
C VAL A 111 -17.52 10.50 10.37
N GLY A 112 -17.03 9.30 10.64
CA GLY A 112 -16.25 8.46 9.75
C GLY A 112 -15.54 7.34 10.53
N ASN A 113 -14.49 6.72 9.98
CA ASN A 113 -13.72 5.70 10.69
C ASN A 113 -12.25 6.08 10.90
N TYR A 114 -11.69 5.57 12.00
CA TYR A 114 -10.24 5.51 12.19
C TYR A 114 -9.58 4.58 11.17
N ALA A 115 -8.30 4.85 10.88
CA ALA A 115 -7.48 3.95 10.09
C ALA A 115 -7.40 2.57 10.76
N GLN A 116 -7.71 1.52 10.01
CA GLN A 116 -7.40 0.15 10.40
C GLN A 116 -6.10 -0.28 9.73
N VAL A 117 -5.16 -0.81 10.54
CA VAL A 117 -3.88 -1.34 10.05
C VAL A 117 -3.99 -2.84 9.84
N PHE A 118 -3.52 -3.31 8.69
CA PHE A 118 -3.45 -4.72 8.32
C PHE A 118 -2.01 -5.12 8.06
N GLU A 119 -1.53 -6.08 8.84
CA GLU A 119 -0.20 -6.64 8.73
C GLU A 119 -0.11 -7.65 7.59
N LEU A 120 0.96 -7.61 6.82
CA LEU A 120 1.25 -8.49 5.71
C LEU A 120 2.52 -9.31 5.99
N ALA A 121 2.59 -10.52 5.43
CA ALA A 121 3.89 -11.18 5.32
C ALA A 121 4.78 -10.31 4.40
N PRO A 122 5.94 -9.82 4.88
CA PRO A 122 6.66 -8.82 4.12
C PRO A 122 7.10 -9.31 2.75
N ILE A 123 6.78 -8.55 1.72
CA ILE A 123 6.98 -8.95 0.33
C ILE A 123 7.45 -7.79 -0.52
N THR A 124 7.97 -8.09 -1.70
CA THR A 124 8.36 -7.08 -2.68
C THR A 124 7.39 -7.11 -3.86
N GLY A 125 7.02 -5.94 -4.35
CA GLY A 125 6.19 -5.80 -5.54
C GLY A 125 6.08 -4.36 -6.01
N SER A 126 5.43 -4.18 -7.16
CA SER A 126 5.24 -2.87 -7.80
C SER A 126 3.78 -2.46 -7.89
N PHE A 127 2.86 -3.42 -7.79
CA PHE A 127 1.42 -3.21 -7.81
C PHE A 127 0.74 -3.95 -6.67
N VAL A 128 -0.26 -3.31 -6.07
CA VAL A 128 -1.12 -3.92 -5.05
C VAL A 128 -2.57 -3.92 -5.54
N ARG A 129 -3.27 -5.03 -5.37
CA ARG A 129 -4.70 -5.14 -5.63
C ARG A 129 -5.43 -5.44 -4.34
N LEU A 130 -6.42 -4.61 -4.02
CA LEU A 130 -7.44 -4.92 -3.04
C LEU A 130 -8.70 -5.34 -3.79
N ARG A 131 -9.17 -6.56 -3.56
CA ARG A 131 -10.38 -7.09 -4.19
C ARG A 131 -11.40 -7.43 -3.11
N SER A 132 -12.54 -6.76 -3.10
CA SER A 132 -13.65 -7.16 -2.24
C SER A 132 -14.10 -8.57 -2.61
N THR A 133 -14.23 -9.40 -1.58
CA THR A 133 -14.76 -10.77 -1.64
C THR A 133 -16.06 -10.91 -0.86
N GLY A 134 -16.43 -9.89 -0.11
CA GLY A 134 -17.70 -9.75 0.57
C GLY A 134 -18.00 -8.28 0.79
N GLY A 135 -19.05 -7.81 0.12
CA GLY A 135 -19.63 -6.50 0.30
C GLY A 135 -21.00 -6.58 0.95
N TRP A 136 -21.46 -5.45 1.48
CA TRP A 136 -22.84 -5.29 1.89
C TRP A 136 -23.75 -5.17 0.65
N VAL A 137 -25.04 -4.87 0.87
CA VAL A 137 -26.10 -4.99 -0.16
C VAL A 137 -25.98 -3.99 -1.33
N TRP A 138 -25.04 -3.03 -1.28
CA TRP A 138 -24.93 -1.84 -2.11
C TRP A 138 -23.51 -1.59 -2.64
N GLU A 139 -23.29 -0.44 -3.27
CA GLU A 139 -21.96 0.04 -3.68
C GLU A 139 -21.00 0.06 -2.48
N GLU A 140 -19.72 -0.16 -2.76
CA GLU A 140 -18.66 -0.21 -1.76
C GLU A 140 -17.85 1.08 -1.82
N GLY A 141 -17.61 1.69 -0.67
CA GLY A 141 -16.82 2.90 -0.57
C GLY A 141 -15.72 2.84 0.48
N PHE A 142 -14.70 3.66 0.28
CA PHE A 142 -13.62 3.88 1.24
C PHE A 142 -13.06 5.29 1.07
N ASN A 143 -12.42 5.83 2.09
CA ASN A 143 -11.84 7.16 2.04
C ASN A 143 -10.41 7.14 1.49
N GLU A 144 -9.56 6.26 2.04
CA GLU A 144 -8.12 6.29 1.77
C GLU A 144 -7.47 4.93 2.02
N ILE A 145 -6.32 4.71 1.40
CA ILE A 145 -5.41 3.60 1.71
C ILE A 145 -3.97 4.09 1.66
N ALA A 146 -3.15 3.67 2.62
CA ALA A 146 -1.74 4.02 2.69
C ALA A 146 -0.91 2.75 2.92
N PHE A 147 0.13 2.55 2.11
CA PHE A 147 1.04 1.41 2.23
C PHE A 147 2.29 1.79 3.02
N GLU A 148 2.65 0.94 3.97
CA GLU A 148 3.96 0.97 4.58
C GLU A 148 4.96 0.35 3.61
N VAL A 149 5.83 1.21 3.07
CA VAL A 149 6.82 0.81 2.07
C VAL A 149 8.22 1.21 2.48
N SER A 150 9.18 0.35 2.16
CA SER A 150 10.60 0.63 2.28
C SER A 150 11.34 0.31 0.98
N PRO A 151 12.42 1.06 0.66
CA PRO A 151 13.22 0.76 -0.52
C PRO A 151 13.74 -0.68 -0.48
N VAL A 152 13.66 -1.38 -1.61
CA VAL A 152 14.31 -2.67 -1.75
C VAL A 152 15.82 -2.43 -1.75
N PRO A 153 16.60 -3.09 -0.86
CA PRO A 153 18.05 -2.92 -0.86
C PRO A 153 18.62 -3.23 -2.24
N GLU A 154 19.42 -2.31 -2.77
CA GLU A 154 20.10 -2.55 -4.04
C GLU A 154 20.99 -3.80 -3.90
N PRO A 155 20.99 -4.71 -4.90
CA PRO A 155 21.82 -5.90 -4.85
C PRO A 155 23.29 -5.54 -4.61
N GLU A 156 24.00 -6.37 -3.83
CA GLU A 156 25.45 -6.31 -3.64
C GLU A 156 26.25 -6.33 -4.95
N THR A 157 25.59 -6.52 -6.10
CA THR A 157 26.13 -6.36 -7.44
C THR A 157 26.94 -5.08 -7.63
N TYR A 158 26.55 -3.95 -7.02
CA TYR A 158 27.38 -2.73 -7.08
C TYR A 158 28.68 -2.88 -6.27
N ALA A 159 28.62 -3.49 -5.09
CA ALA A 159 29.80 -3.79 -4.29
C ALA A 159 30.72 -4.81 -4.99
N LEU A 160 30.15 -5.82 -5.65
CA LEU A 160 30.87 -6.79 -6.46
C LEU A 160 31.48 -6.15 -7.71
N MET A 161 30.75 -5.26 -8.38
CA MET A 161 31.25 -4.51 -9.54
C MET A 161 32.41 -3.60 -9.12
N ALA A 162 32.26 -2.85 -8.04
CA ALA A 162 33.31 -2.00 -7.49
C ALA A 162 34.53 -2.83 -7.04
N GLY A 163 34.31 -3.96 -6.36
CA GLY A 163 35.34 -4.92 -5.98
C GLY A 163 36.07 -5.52 -7.18
N GLY A 164 35.33 -5.90 -8.23
CA GLY A 164 35.89 -6.44 -9.47
C GLY A 164 36.76 -5.40 -10.21
N LEU A 165 36.26 -4.16 -10.34
CA LEU A 165 36.99 -3.07 -10.99
C LEU A 165 38.26 -2.69 -10.23
N THR A 166 38.22 -2.67 -8.91
CA THR A 166 39.40 -2.39 -8.07
C THR A 166 40.45 -3.49 -8.19
N LEU A 167 40.05 -4.77 -8.18
CA LEU A 167 40.97 -5.90 -8.40
C LEU A 167 41.61 -5.86 -9.80
N LEU A 168 40.83 -5.55 -10.84
CA LEU A 168 41.34 -5.41 -12.22
C LEU A 168 42.36 -4.28 -12.34
N ALA A 169 42.04 -3.10 -11.78
CA ALA A 169 42.95 -1.96 -11.78
C ALA A 169 44.28 -2.27 -11.06
N TRP A 170 44.21 -2.98 -9.93
CA TRP A 170 45.40 -3.40 -9.18
C TRP A 170 46.26 -4.40 -9.95
N ALA A 171 45.64 -5.43 -10.56
CA ALA A 171 46.35 -6.41 -11.37
C ALA A 171 47.05 -5.76 -12.58
N GLN A 172 46.39 -4.82 -13.24
CA GLN A 172 46.96 -4.09 -14.37
C GLN A 172 48.14 -3.20 -13.97
N ARG A 173 48.06 -2.53 -12.80
CA ARG A 173 49.17 -1.76 -12.23
C ARG A 173 50.38 -2.65 -11.95
N ARG A 174 50.16 -3.84 -11.38
CA ARG A 174 51.25 -4.82 -11.13
C ARG A 174 51.92 -5.30 -12.41
N ARG A 175 51.14 -5.62 -13.45
CA ARG A 175 51.69 -6.06 -14.74
C ARG A 175 52.59 -4.98 -15.36
N ARG A 176 52.15 -3.72 -15.38
CA ARG A 176 52.96 -2.61 -15.91
C ARG A 176 54.26 -2.37 -15.14
N ALA A 177 54.23 -2.52 -13.81
CA ALA A 177 55.43 -2.39 -12.99
C ALA A 177 56.47 -3.51 -13.25
N ALA A 178 56.01 -4.72 -13.55
CA ALA A 178 56.88 -5.86 -13.84
C ALA A 178 57.52 -5.82 -15.24
N THR A 179 56.94 -5.10 -16.21
CA THR A 179 57.49 -4.97 -17.57
C THR A 179 58.44 -3.77 -17.73
N ALA A 180 58.50 -2.89 -16.73
CA ALA A 180 59.33 -1.68 -16.73
C ALA A 180 60.68 -1.86 -15.98
N ALA A 181 60.96 -3.08 -15.49
CA ALA A 181 62.20 -3.49 -14.82
C ALA A 181 62.94 -4.50 -15.71
#